data_AF-A0A1Y3B5A6-F1
#
_entry.id   AF-A0A1Y3B5A6-F1
#
_cell.length_a   1.000
_cell.length_b   1.000
_cell.length_c   1.000
_cell.angle_alpha   90.00
_cell.angle_beta   90.00
_cell.angle_gamma   90.00
#
_symmetry.space_group_name_H-M   'P 1'
#
loop_
_entity.id
_entity.type
_entity.pdbx_description
1 polymer ?
#
loop_
_entity_poly.entity_id
_entity_poly.type
_entity_poly.pdbx_seq_one_letter_code
_entity_poly.pdbx_strand_id
1 'polypeptide(L)'
;MLKIHELMPEKGNVKVMERSLYSARYCFVENLIQKKLISPCEYYVLNQWFNNCLSAAQIDLIIYLRTDPDIVFERIQKRGRPEESKITLEYLRSLHDLHEDWLIHEKFPKPAPVLIIDANTPLEDLMAIYEEQTGGILREHRLLA
;
A
#
# COMPACT_ATOMS: atom_id res chain seq x y z
N MET A 1 5.01 -17.58 -11.66
CA MET A 1 4.76 -16.44 -10.75
C MET A 1 4.45 -15.17 -11.54
N LEU A 2 5.33 -14.67 -12.43
CA LEU A 2 5.07 -13.49 -13.28
C LEU A 2 3.86 -13.62 -14.24
N LYS A 3 3.68 -14.77 -14.89
CA LYS A 3 2.56 -15.02 -15.83
C LYS A 3 1.16 -14.78 -15.25
N ILE A 4 0.97 -14.97 -13.94
CA ILE A 4 -0.33 -14.75 -13.28
C ILE A 4 -0.67 -13.25 -13.21
N HIS A 5 0.34 -12.38 -13.13
CA HIS A 5 0.15 -10.93 -13.12
C HIS A 5 -0.06 -10.36 -14.54
N GLU A 6 0.47 -11.00 -15.58
CA GLU A 6 0.34 -10.57 -16.99
C GLU A 6 -1.04 -10.86 -17.61
N LEU A 7 -1.74 -11.91 -17.17
CA LEU A 7 -3.03 -12.32 -17.75
C LEU A 7 -4.19 -11.47 -17.22
N MET A 8 -4.94 -10.73 -18.04
CA MET A 8 -6.13 -10.02 -17.52
C MET A 8 -7.07 -10.99 -16.79
N PRO A 9 -7.60 -10.62 -15.61
CA PRO A 9 -8.55 -11.46 -14.92
C PRO A 9 -9.79 -11.65 -15.81
N GLU A 10 -10.22 -12.89 -16.00
CA GLU A 10 -11.54 -13.17 -16.59
C GLU A 10 -12.64 -12.57 -15.72
N LYS A 11 -13.83 -12.31 -16.30
CA LYS A 11 -14.98 -11.74 -15.58
C LYS A 11 -15.24 -12.51 -14.27
N GLY A 12 -15.04 -11.84 -13.14
CA GLY A 12 -15.26 -12.40 -11.79
C GLY A 12 -13.99 -12.82 -11.05
N ASN A 13 -12.81 -12.77 -11.68
CA ASN A 13 -11.53 -13.04 -11.03
C ASN A 13 -10.94 -11.76 -10.43
N VAL A 14 -10.54 -11.81 -9.17
CA VAL A 14 -9.88 -10.70 -8.47
C VAL A 14 -8.40 -11.02 -8.34
N LYS A 15 -7.55 -10.03 -8.65
CA LYS A 15 -6.12 -10.09 -8.36
C LYS A 15 -5.79 -9.19 -7.19
N VAL A 16 -5.23 -9.79 -6.15
CA VAL A 16 -4.74 -9.05 -4.99
C VAL A 16 -3.22 -8.92 -5.11
N MET A 17 -2.72 -7.73 -4.80
CA MET A 17 -1.29 -7.45 -4.69
C MET A 17 -1.01 -6.92 -3.28
N GLU A 18 0.07 -7.40 -2.67
CA GLU A 18 0.60 -6.78 -1.47
C GLU A 18 1.37 -5.52 -1.89
N ARG A 19 0.89 -4.34 -1.47
CA ARG A 19 1.37 -3.03 -1.92
C ARG A 19 1.16 -2.79 -3.42
N SER A 20 1.77 -1.74 -3.95
CA SER A 20 1.70 -1.37 -5.36
C SER A 20 2.89 -0.51 -5.79
N LEU A 21 3.05 -0.32 -7.10
CA LEU A 21 4.02 0.62 -7.66
C LEU A 21 3.83 2.05 -7.11
N TYR A 22 2.59 2.45 -6.85
CA TYR A 22 2.26 3.75 -6.26
C TYR A 22 2.79 3.89 -4.83
N SER A 23 2.61 2.87 -3.97
CA SER A 23 3.16 2.89 -2.61
C SER A 23 4.69 2.95 -2.60
N ALA A 24 5.35 2.25 -3.55
CA ALA A 24 6.80 2.34 -3.72
C ALA A 24 7.23 3.77 -4.04
N ARG A 25 6.50 4.45 -4.93
CA ARG A 25 6.80 5.81 -5.37
C ARG A 25 6.47 6.89 -4.34
N TYR A 26 5.26 6.89 -3.79
CA TYR A 26 4.74 7.98 -2.95
C TYR A 26 5.03 7.80 -1.46
N CYS A 27 5.42 6.60 -1.02
CA CYS A 27 5.82 6.37 0.37
C CYS A 27 7.32 6.08 0.47
N PHE A 28 7.82 5.04 -0.18
CA PHE A 28 9.21 4.62 0.04
C PHE A 28 10.23 5.55 -0.63
N VAL A 29 10.03 5.89 -1.91
CA VAL A 29 10.94 6.81 -2.63
C VAL A 29 10.86 8.22 -2.05
N GLU A 30 9.66 8.70 -1.67
CA GLU A 30 9.50 9.97 -0.95
C GLU A 30 10.25 9.98 0.38
N ASN A 31 10.14 8.90 1.16
CA ASN A 31 10.90 8.79 2.41
C ASN A 31 12.43 8.82 2.17
N LEU A 32 12.91 8.13 1.13
CA LEU A 32 14.34 8.11 0.80
C LEU A 32 14.88 9.51 0.46
N ILE A 33 14.16 10.30 -0.36
CA ILE A 33 14.60 11.65 -0.72
C ILE A 33 14.49 12.62 0.47
N GLN A 34 13.44 12.52 1.29
CA GLN A 34 13.26 13.34 2.49
C GLN A 34 14.36 13.10 3.54
N LYS A 35 14.76 11.83 3.71
CA LYS A 35 15.88 11.45 4.59
C LYS A 35 17.26 11.64 3.94
N LYS A 36 17.31 12.19 2.72
CA LYS A 36 18.55 12.44 1.94
C LYS A 36 19.40 11.17 1.73
N LEU A 37 18.74 10.02 1.63
CA LEU A 37 19.38 8.72 1.37
C LEU A 37 19.61 8.46 -0.12
N ILE A 38 18.91 9.19 -0.97
CA ILE A 38 19.12 9.22 -2.42
C ILE A 38 19.33 10.66 -2.88
N SER A 39 20.09 10.83 -3.95
CA SER A 39 20.31 12.11 -4.60
C SER A 39 19.10 12.55 -5.43
N PRO A 40 18.97 13.85 -5.75
CA PRO A 40 17.95 14.33 -6.68
C PRO A 40 18.01 13.67 -8.06
N CYS A 41 19.21 13.27 -8.51
CA CYS A 41 19.40 12.58 -9.77
C CYS A 41 18.79 11.16 -9.74
N GLU A 42 19.07 10.39 -8.68
CA GLU A 42 18.48 9.06 -8.49
C GLU A 42 16.96 9.13 -8.34
N TYR A 43 16.46 10.11 -7.60
CA TYR A 43 15.02 10.37 -7.48
C TYR A 43 14.39 10.66 -8.85
N TYR A 44 15.02 11.48 -9.69
CA TYR A 44 14.54 11.76 -11.05
C TYR A 44 14.48 10.48 -11.89
N VAL A 45 15.52 9.65 -11.86
CA VAL A 45 15.56 8.38 -12.59
C VAL A 45 14.42 7.46 -12.12
N LEU A 46 14.26 7.26 -10.81
CA LEU A 46 13.17 6.45 -10.25
C LEU A 46 11.79 6.96 -10.67
N ASN A 47 11.61 8.28 -10.74
CA ASN A 47 10.36 8.88 -11.19
C ASN A 47 10.08 8.62 -12.68
N GLN A 48 11.12 8.64 -13.54
CA GLN A 48 10.97 8.27 -14.96
C GLN A 48 10.57 6.80 -15.12
N TRP A 49 11.22 5.90 -14.38
CA TRP A 49 10.85 4.48 -14.36
C TRP A 49 9.41 4.27 -13.91
N PHE A 50 9.01 4.95 -12.84
CA PHE A 50 7.62 4.91 -12.35
C PHE A 50 6.63 5.29 -13.45
N ASN A 51 6.84 6.44 -14.11
CA ASN A 51 5.96 6.94 -15.17
C ASN A 51 5.87 5.96 -16.35
N ASN A 52 6.99 5.34 -16.73
CA ASN A 52 7.03 4.38 -17.84
C ASN A 52 6.28 3.07 -17.52
N CYS A 53 6.14 2.71 -16.24
CA CYS A 53 5.45 1.50 -15.80
C CYS A 53 3.95 1.71 -15.50
N LEU A 54 3.45 2.96 -15.50
CA LEU A 54 2.06 3.26 -15.11
C LEU A 54 1.01 2.52 -15.95
N SER A 55 1.25 2.37 -17.26
CA SER A 55 0.31 1.67 -18.17
C SER A 55 0.11 0.19 -17.82
N ALA A 56 1.09 -0.44 -17.18
CA ALA A 56 1.04 -1.84 -16.76
C ALA A 56 0.51 -2.01 -15.32
N ALA A 57 0.28 -0.92 -14.58
CA ALA A 57 -0.04 -0.93 -13.16
C ALA A 57 -1.44 -0.36 -12.86
N GLN A 58 -2.44 -0.69 -13.69
CA GLN A 58 -3.82 -0.29 -13.44
C GLN A 58 -4.37 -0.96 -12.16
N ILE A 59 -5.07 -0.17 -11.34
CA ILE A 59 -5.66 -0.60 -10.07
C ILE A 59 -7.11 -0.12 -10.05
N ASP A 60 -8.02 -0.99 -9.61
CA ASP A 60 -9.45 -0.68 -9.51
C ASP A 60 -9.87 -0.29 -8.09
N LEU A 61 -9.12 -0.75 -7.07
CA LEU A 61 -9.38 -0.48 -5.65
C LEU A 61 -8.07 -0.53 -4.85
N ILE A 62 -7.90 0.39 -3.90
CA ILE A 62 -6.83 0.35 -2.90
C ILE A 62 -7.44 0.00 -1.55
N ILE A 63 -6.89 -1.01 -0.88
CA ILE A 63 -7.25 -1.36 0.50
C ILE A 63 -6.12 -0.86 1.41
N TYR A 64 -6.43 0.11 2.26
CA TYR A 64 -5.51 0.68 3.23
C TYR A 64 -5.78 0.10 4.61
N LEU A 65 -4.89 -0.80 5.04
CA LEU A 65 -4.85 -1.31 6.42
C LEU A 65 -4.17 -0.27 7.30
N ARG A 66 -4.96 0.61 7.91
CA ARG A 66 -4.47 1.71 8.73
C ARG A 66 -4.17 1.19 10.13
N THR A 67 -2.95 1.41 10.61
CA THR A 67 -2.51 0.96 11.94
C THR A 67 -1.57 2.00 12.53
N ASP A 68 -1.66 2.20 13.83
CA ASP A 68 -0.82 3.13 14.57
C ASP A 68 0.64 2.64 14.58
N PRO A 69 1.63 3.56 14.40
CA PRO A 69 3.05 3.20 14.34
C PRO A 69 3.54 2.42 15.56
N ASP A 70 3.02 2.73 16.75
CA ASP A 70 3.38 2.05 18.00
C ASP A 70 2.95 0.56 17.97
N ILE A 71 1.74 0.27 17.48
CA ILE A 71 1.25 -1.10 17.29
C ILE A 71 2.05 -1.83 16.21
N VAL A 72 2.36 -1.16 15.10
CA VAL A 72 3.23 -1.73 14.04
C VAL A 72 4.61 -2.07 14.59
N PHE A 73 5.19 -1.21 15.42
CA PHE A 73 6.48 -1.44 16.05
C PHE A 73 6.45 -2.68 16.94
N GLU A 74 5.44 -2.83 17.80
CA GLU A 74 5.25 -4.04 18.59
C GLU A 74 5.13 -5.30 17.73
N ARG A 75 4.38 -5.23 16.62
CA ARG A 75 4.22 -6.36 15.67
C ARG A 75 5.55 -6.75 15.02
N ILE A 76 6.39 -5.78 14.67
CA ILE A 76 7.73 -6.03 14.11
C ILE A 76 8.63 -6.70 15.16
N GLN A 77 8.63 -6.21 16.40
CA GLN A 77 9.41 -6.81 17.48
C GLN A 77 8.98 -8.26 17.76
N LYS A 78 7.66 -8.52 17.81
CA LYS A 78 7.11 -9.88 17.97
C LYS A 78 7.48 -10.81 16.81
N ARG A 79 7.54 -10.29 15.59
CA ARG A 79 7.91 -11.05 14.38
C ARG A 79 9.38 -11.47 14.35
N GLY A 80 10.26 -10.68 14.96
CA GLY A 80 11.65 -11.07 15.23
C GLY A 80 12.54 -11.28 14.01
N ARG A 81 12.28 -10.59 12.88
CA ARG A 81 13.10 -10.68 11.67
C ARG A 81 14.44 -9.97 11.85
N PRO A 82 15.60 -10.63 11.63
CA PRO A 82 16.91 -10.01 11.82
C PRO A 82 17.14 -8.75 10.97
N GLU A 83 16.63 -8.71 9.75
CA GLU A 83 16.75 -7.58 8.83
C GLU A 83 15.95 -6.34 9.27
N GLU A 84 14.99 -6.52 10.18
CA GLU A 84 14.13 -5.47 10.71
C GLU A 84 14.62 -4.93 12.06
N SER A 85 15.71 -5.48 12.62
CA SER A 85 16.19 -5.14 13.97
C SER A 85 16.63 -3.69 14.15
N LYS A 86 16.92 -2.99 13.04
CA LYS A 86 17.34 -1.58 13.02
C LYS A 86 16.18 -0.61 12.74
N ILE A 87 14.98 -1.11 12.52
CA ILE A 87 13.80 -0.27 12.27
C ILE A 87 13.48 0.49 13.56
N THR A 88 13.40 1.81 13.47
CA THR A 88 13.03 2.68 14.59
C THR A 88 11.55 3.04 14.52
N LEU A 89 10.96 3.36 15.67
CA LEU A 89 9.60 3.91 15.74
C LEU A 89 9.46 5.22 14.94
N GLU A 90 10.48 6.07 14.96
CA GLU A 90 10.50 7.32 14.16
C GLU A 90 10.40 7.03 12.65
N TYR A 91 11.11 6.01 12.16
CA TYR A 91 11.01 5.59 10.77
C TYR A 91 9.59 5.12 10.43
N LEU A 92 8.95 4.35 11.31
CA LEU A 92 7.57 3.91 11.11
C LEU A 92 6.57 5.06 11.13
N ARG A 93 6.76 6.05 12.00
CA ARG A 93 5.95 7.29 12.01
C ARG A 93 6.10 8.05 10.70
N SER A 94 7.34 8.22 10.21
CA SER A 94 7.61 8.87 8.93
C SER A 94 6.93 8.15 7.75
N LEU A 95 6.91 6.81 7.75
CA LEU A 95 6.19 6.05 6.73
C LEU A 95 4.68 6.16 6.87
N HIS A 96 4.16 6.15 8.09
CA HIS A 96 2.72 6.33 8.36
C HIS A 96 2.25 7.69 7.83
N ASP A 97 2.96 8.77 8.15
CA ASP A 97 2.64 10.12 7.68
C ASP A 97 2.59 10.20 6.15
N LEU A 98 3.48 9.49 5.45
CA LEU A 98 3.48 9.42 3.97
C LEU A 98 2.29 8.64 3.42
N HIS A 99 1.81 7.60 4.11
CA HIS A 99 0.59 6.90 3.72
C HIS A 99 -0.65 7.76 3.97
N GLU A 100 -0.71 8.48 5.10
CA GLU A 100 -1.78 9.44 5.39
C GLU A 100 -1.79 10.56 4.36
N ASP A 101 -0.63 11.12 4.03
CA ASP A 101 -0.49 12.17 3.02
C ASP A 101 -0.95 11.73 1.64
N TRP A 102 -0.68 10.49 1.26
CA TRP A 102 -1.12 9.95 -0.03
C TRP A 102 -2.61 9.57 -0.03
N LEU A 103 -3.04 8.76 0.93
CA LEU A 103 -4.33 8.06 0.88
C LEU A 103 -5.47 8.84 1.55
N ILE A 104 -5.16 9.73 2.50
CA ILE A 104 -6.14 10.50 3.28
C ILE A 104 -6.11 11.98 2.90
N HIS A 105 -4.94 12.62 2.91
CA HIS A 105 -4.80 14.06 2.65
C HIS A 105 -4.67 14.40 1.17
N GLU A 106 -4.62 13.39 0.29
CA GLU A 106 -4.61 13.55 -1.17
C GLU A 106 -3.47 14.43 -1.71
N LYS A 107 -2.31 14.45 -1.03
CA LYS A 107 -1.12 15.18 -1.51
C LYS A 107 -0.52 14.59 -2.78
N PHE A 108 -0.87 13.34 -3.11
CA PHE A 108 -0.46 12.65 -4.32
C PHE A 108 -1.67 12.06 -5.06
N PRO A 109 -1.56 11.81 -6.39
CA PRO A 109 -2.64 11.21 -7.17
C PRO A 109 -3.09 9.86 -6.60
N LYS A 110 -4.41 9.70 -6.45
CA LYS A 110 -5.04 8.43 -6.13
C LYS A 110 -5.52 7.76 -7.43
N PRO A 111 -4.93 6.64 -7.86
CA PRO A 111 -5.31 5.99 -9.12
C PRO A 111 -6.66 5.24 -9.03
N ALA A 112 -7.17 5.01 -7.83
CA ALA A 112 -8.38 4.26 -7.55
C ALA A 112 -9.03 4.72 -6.23
N PRO A 113 -10.31 4.36 -5.99
CA PRO A 113 -10.95 4.50 -4.68
C PRO A 113 -10.13 3.81 -3.58
N VAL A 114 -10.19 4.37 -2.36
CA VAL A 114 -9.49 3.84 -1.19
C VAL A 114 -10.52 3.36 -0.16
N LEU A 115 -10.45 2.08 0.18
CA LEU A 115 -11.14 1.50 1.32
C LEU A 115 -10.19 1.48 2.52
N ILE A 116 -10.58 2.13 3.61
CA ILE A 116 -9.79 2.20 4.83
C ILE A 116 -10.32 1.18 5.82
N ILE A 117 -9.44 0.32 6.32
CA ILE A 117 -9.73 -0.67 7.36
C ILE A 117 -8.87 -0.34 8.56
N ASP A 118 -9.51 -0.12 9.72
CA ASP A 118 -8.79 0.01 10.98
C ASP A 118 -8.22 -1.35 11.39
N ALA A 119 -6.91 -1.48 11.30
CA ALA A 119 -6.14 -2.68 11.59
C ALA A 119 -5.36 -2.59 12.91
N ASN A 120 -5.79 -1.72 13.83
CA ASN A 120 -5.29 -1.69 15.20
C ASN A 120 -5.74 -2.90 16.03
N THR A 121 -6.83 -3.55 15.65
CA THR A 121 -7.39 -4.72 16.33
C THR A 121 -6.64 -6.03 16.00
N PRO A 122 -6.82 -7.09 16.81
CA PRO A 122 -6.40 -8.45 16.49
C PRO A 122 -6.98 -8.99 15.18
N LEU A 123 -6.36 -10.06 14.64
CA LEU A 123 -6.74 -10.64 13.36
C LEU A 123 -8.18 -11.17 13.36
N GLU A 124 -8.63 -11.70 14.48
CA GLU A 124 -9.97 -12.27 14.67
C GLU A 124 -11.06 -11.21 14.42
N ASP A 125 -10.85 -10.01 14.94
CA ASP A 125 -11.77 -8.89 14.78
C ASP A 125 -11.71 -8.33 13.35
N LEU A 126 -10.52 -8.34 12.73
CA LEU A 126 -10.36 -7.96 11.32
C LEU A 126 -11.09 -8.89 10.37
N MET A 127 -11.16 -10.19 10.68
CA MET A 127 -11.89 -11.16 9.88
C MET A 127 -13.40 -10.87 9.89
N ALA A 128 -13.96 -10.46 11.04
CA ALA A 128 -15.36 -10.06 11.13
C ALA A 128 -15.65 -8.81 10.28
N ILE A 129 -14.77 -7.80 10.34
CA ILE A 129 -14.87 -6.58 9.51
C ILE A 129 -14.76 -6.94 8.03
N TYR A 130 -13.83 -7.84 7.67
CA TYR A 130 -13.67 -8.33 6.32
C TYR A 130 -14.93 -9.05 5.83
N GLU A 131 -15.55 -9.91 6.63
CA GLU A 131 -16.79 -10.61 6.27
C GLU A 131 -17.98 -9.65 6.07
N GLU A 132 -18.09 -8.61 6.90
CA GLU A 132 -19.11 -7.57 6.76
C GLU A 132 -18.90 -6.74 5.48
N GLN A 133 -17.65 -6.37 5.18
CA GLN A 133 -17.33 -5.50 4.05
C GLN A 133 -17.12 -6.25 2.72
N THR A 134 -16.80 -7.55 2.72
CA THR A 134 -16.59 -8.34 1.49
C THR A 134 -17.83 -8.40 0.62
N GLY A 135 -19.01 -8.37 1.23
CA GLY A 135 -20.28 -8.23 0.52
C GLY A 135 -20.36 -6.96 -0.31
N GLY A 136 -19.67 -5.88 0.06
CA GLY A 136 -19.56 -4.62 -0.69
C GLY A 136 -18.34 -4.57 -1.62
N ILE A 137 -17.15 -4.93 -1.11
CA ILE A 137 -15.86 -4.89 -1.81
C ILE A 137 -15.89 -5.64 -3.15
N LEU A 138 -16.56 -6.79 -3.18
CA LEU A 138 -16.61 -7.67 -4.36
C LEU A 138 -17.89 -7.52 -5.19
N ARG A 139 -18.93 -6.82 -4.68
CA ARG A 139 -20.21 -6.65 -5.40
C ARG A 139 -20.30 -5.34 -6.16
N GLU A 140 -19.83 -4.21 -5.62
CA GLU A 140 -19.98 -2.91 -6.29
C GLU A 140 -19.19 -2.82 -7.59
N HIS A 141 -18.02 -3.47 -7.65
CA HIS A 141 -17.19 -3.52 -8.86
C HIS A 141 -17.59 -4.63 -9.87
N ARG A 142 -18.66 -5.40 -9.61
CA ARG A 142 -19.24 -6.34 -10.59
C ARG A 142 -20.23 -5.67 -11.55
N LEU A 143 -20.62 -4.41 -11.31
CA LEU A 143 -21.70 -3.72 -12.03
C LEU A 143 -21.21 -2.50 -12.82
N LEU A 144 -20.24 -2.70 -13.71
CA LEU A 144 -20.14 -1.89 -14.93
C LEU A 144 -19.90 -2.86 -16.10
N ALA A 145 -21.00 -3.49 -16.51
CA ALA A 145 -21.17 -4.05 -17.85
C ALA A 145 -21.83 -2.99 -18.74
#